data_AF-A0A2X0Y7V7-F1
#
_entry.id   AF-A0A2X0Y7V7-F1
#
_cell.length_a   1.000
_cell.length_b   1.000
_cell.length_c   1.000
_cell.angle_alpha   90.00
_cell.angle_beta   90.00
_cell.angle_gamma   90.00
#
_symmetry.space_group_name_H-M   'P 1'
#
loop_
_entity.id
_entity.type
_entity.pdbx_description
1 polymer ?
#
loop_
_entity_poly.entity_id
_entity_poly.type
_entity_poly.pdbx_seq_one_letter_code
_entity_poly.pdbx_strand_id
1 'polypeptide(L)'
;MAWTFSFNVTNDTDRDLELVESQLHWGYWNTNGEEDKGPQSIKAGQTIQAVGVKSAFGPNGYEFSCSWKDNNKNHEGNMQEPYGVVSLYVNVPYNNPNEATCRANGYFEVNEWKGITHDGHNFVRDIRISNKMDRIRKKEVPNSLYTDWSKIDTLKVVENVETIDLNQYIPSGVNFEKKAIFKTSIFKISKKLWDGVNDVDFDSLYLKKREVNDYFSVEVTCIRADASKVETVTRRGKIKVKDEQFISTTSKKVVEKVSTIETALKFSEKASVSEEKIVKASVEQELQTELRAKFNILNSVTKEQQQTERKSIDREFEAPNDKDMDVVPWIFSKMILLYRTDKDNVTTLIGASEWDYAILNRTHEFDVMDNAKIKVTTGGEN
;
A
#
# COMPACT_ATOMS: atom_id res chain seq x y z
N MET A 1 11.28 -6.58 46.90
CA MET A 1 12.06 -6.00 45.79
C MET A 1 11.18 -4.91 45.17
N ALA A 2 11.66 -3.68 45.00
CA ALA A 2 10.86 -2.61 44.41
C ALA A 2 10.61 -2.90 42.92
N TRP A 3 9.39 -2.64 42.44
CA TRP A 3 9.04 -2.83 41.04
C TRP A 3 9.62 -1.68 40.22
N THR A 4 10.14 -1.97 39.03
CA THR A 4 10.94 -1.00 38.28
C THR A 4 10.59 -0.97 36.79
N PHE A 5 10.69 0.22 36.21
CA PHE A 5 10.66 0.41 34.77
C PHE A 5 11.88 1.21 34.33
N SER A 6 12.54 0.77 33.27
CA SER A 6 13.63 1.51 32.62
C SER A 6 13.37 1.64 31.13
N PHE A 7 13.42 2.87 30.62
CA PHE A 7 13.25 3.20 29.22
C PHE A 7 14.55 3.75 28.66
N ASN A 8 15.22 2.95 27.85
CA ASN A 8 16.42 3.33 27.15
C ASN A 8 16.05 3.73 25.72
N VAL A 9 16.50 4.90 25.31
CA VAL A 9 16.15 5.48 24.01
C VAL A 9 17.42 5.83 23.27
N THR A 10 17.54 5.31 22.07
CA THR A 10 18.50 5.78 21.07
C THR A 10 17.80 6.76 20.14
N ASN A 11 18.28 8.00 20.08
CA ASN A 11 17.79 9.00 19.15
C ASN A 11 18.65 8.98 17.87
N ASP A 12 18.18 8.26 16.84
CA ASP A 12 18.84 8.18 15.53
C ASP A 12 18.43 9.33 14.59
N THR A 13 17.79 10.38 15.13
CA THR A 13 17.43 11.56 14.33
C THR A 13 18.54 12.62 14.37
N ASP A 14 18.42 13.61 13.50
CA ASP A 14 19.32 14.77 13.41
C ASP A 14 18.90 15.93 14.35
N ARG A 15 17.87 15.75 15.18
CA ARG A 15 17.40 16.76 16.14
C ARG A 15 17.34 16.21 17.56
N ASP A 16 17.61 17.07 18.52
CA ASP A 16 17.40 16.74 19.93
C ASP A 16 15.91 16.50 20.19
N LEU A 17 15.59 15.56 21.08
CA LEU A 17 14.24 15.31 21.57
C LEU A 17 14.08 15.97 22.94
N GLU A 18 13.30 17.05 22.98
CA GLU A 18 12.97 17.78 24.20
C GLU A 18 11.80 17.12 24.92
N LEU A 19 11.96 16.87 26.21
CA LEU A 19 10.85 16.48 27.08
C LEU A 19 9.84 17.63 27.14
N VAL A 20 8.61 17.38 26.71
CA VAL A 20 7.52 18.37 26.70
C VAL A 20 6.48 18.12 27.79
N GLU A 21 6.31 16.87 28.19
CA GLU A 21 5.36 16.49 29.23
C GLU A 21 5.90 15.28 30.01
N SER A 22 5.75 15.32 31.33
CA SER A 22 6.02 14.20 32.21
C SER A 22 5.02 14.22 33.36
N GLN A 23 4.22 13.17 33.48
CA GLN A 23 3.27 13.00 34.56
C GLN A 23 3.54 11.68 35.28
N LEU A 24 3.70 11.77 36.59
CA LEU A 24 3.78 10.61 37.48
C LEU A 24 2.46 10.52 38.23
N HIS A 25 1.70 9.45 37.99
CA HIS A 25 0.46 9.18 38.71
C HIS A 25 0.75 8.41 39.99
N TRP A 26 1.56 7.35 39.89
CA TRP A 26 1.99 6.51 41.01
C TRP A 26 3.45 6.07 40.86
N GLY A 27 4.15 5.94 41.99
CA GLY A 27 5.57 5.58 42.05
C GLY A 27 6.47 6.76 42.40
N TYR A 28 7.75 6.64 42.08
CA TYR A 28 8.74 7.73 42.12
C TYR A 28 9.70 7.60 40.95
N TRP A 29 10.19 8.73 40.48
CA TRP A 29 11.18 8.77 39.42
C TRP A 29 12.51 8.19 39.91
N ASN A 30 13.21 7.49 39.02
CA ASN A 30 14.45 6.80 39.32
C ASN A 30 15.33 6.68 38.06
N THR A 31 15.43 7.74 37.27
CA THR A 31 16.18 7.73 36.01
C THR A 31 17.68 7.61 36.30
N ASN A 32 18.40 6.76 35.54
CA ASN A 32 19.81 6.42 35.78
C ASN A 32 20.10 5.85 37.19
N GLY A 33 19.08 5.31 37.87
CA GLY A 33 19.24 4.76 39.22
C GLY A 33 19.25 5.81 40.34
N GLU A 34 19.10 7.09 40.02
CA GLU A 34 19.05 8.19 40.99
C GLU A 34 17.59 8.48 41.38
N GLU A 35 17.27 8.39 42.68
CA GLU A 35 15.94 8.65 43.22
C GLU A 35 15.52 10.12 42.96
N ASP A 36 14.24 10.32 42.64
CA ASP A 36 13.63 11.59 42.26
C ASP A 36 14.18 12.23 40.97
N LYS A 37 15.09 11.57 40.25
CA LYS A 37 15.55 12.01 38.93
C LYS A 37 14.51 11.70 37.87
N GLY A 38 13.78 12.74 37.47
CA GLY A 38 12.73 12.68 36.44
C GLY A 38 13.24 12.32 35.03
N PRO A 39 12.29 12.20 34.07
CA PRO A 39 12.60 11.97 32.66
C PRO A 39 13.54 13.02 32.07
N GLN A 40 14.26 12.66 31.02
CA GLN A 40 15.28 13.53 30.40
C GLN A 40 15.07 13.73 28.91
N SER A 41 15.48 14.90 28.41
CA SER A 41 15.63 15.16 26.97
C SER A 41 16.79 14.34 26.40
N ILE A 42 16.72 13.98 25.12
CA ILE A 42 17.65 13.06 24.46
C ILE A 42 18.33 13.76 23.29
N LYS A 43 19.65 13.93 23.34
CA LYS A 43 20.37 14.57 22.22
C LYS A 43 20.38 13.72 20.97
N ALA A 44 20.48 14.36 19.80
CA ALA A 44 20.68 13.69 18.53
C ALA A 44 21.89 12.73 18.57
N GLY A 45 21.73 11.52 18.04
CA GLY A 45 22.76 10.48 17.98
C GLY A 45 23.13 9.84 19.32
N GLN A 46 22.39 10.11 20.41
CA GLN A 46 22.70 9.56 21.74
C GLN A 46 21.75 8.42 22.13
N THR A 47 22.29 7.51 22.95
CA THR A 47 21.53 6.51 23.71
C THR A 47 21.59 6.85 25.20
N ILE A 48 20.45 7.03 25.84
CA ILE A 48 20.35 7.29 27.28
C ILE A 48 19.20 6.50 27.91
N GLN A 49 19.21 6.34 29.24
CA GLN A 49 18.00 6.01 29.97
C GLN A 49 17.14 7.28 30.08
N ALA A 50 16.16 7.42 29.20
CA ALA A 50 15.28 8.59 29.13
C ALA A 50 14.28 8.64 30.28
N VAL A 51 13.87 7.47 30.80
CA VAL A 51 12.97 7.34 31.95
C VAL A 51 13.42 6.19 32.85
N GLY A 52 13.40 6.41 34.17
CA GLY A 52 13.37 5.35 35.16
C GLY A 52 12.27 5.61 36.18
N VAL A 53 11.56 4.56 36.59
CA VAL A 53 10.50 4.62 37.61
C VAL A 53 10.61 3.45 38.56
N LYS A 54 10.28 3.68 39.83
CA LYS A 54 10.12 2.65 40.85
C LYS A 54 8.73 2.74 41.50
N SER A 55 8.19 1.61 41.96
CA SER A 55 6.98 1.57 42.77
C SER A 55 7.16 2.29 44.10
N ALA A 56 6.13 3.02 44.54
CA ALA A 56 6.09 3.59 45.88
C ALA A 56 6.10 2.49 46.97
N PHE A 57 6.58 2.81 48.18
CA PHE A 57 6.57 1.86 49.30
C PHE A 57 5.15 1.36 49.61
N GLY A 58 4.97 0.03 49.73
CA GLY A 58 3.68 -0.64 49.96
C GLY A 58 3.22 -1.50 48.77
N PRO A 59 1.98 -2.06 48.78
CA PRO A 59 1.41 -2.82 47.67
C PRO A 59 0.98 -1.89 46.53
N ASN A 60 1.92 -1.09 46.02
CA ASN A 60 1.65 -0.03 45.07
C ASN A 60 2.39 -0.29 43.77
N GLY A 61 1.69 -0.05 42.66
CA GLY A 61 2.25 -0.11 41.32
C GLY A 61 3.08 1.12 40.96
N TYR A 62 3.29 1.29 39.66
CA TYR A 62 3.71 2.56 39.09
C TYR A 62 2.90 2.90 37.85
N GLU A 63 2.60 4.17 37.68
CA GLU A 63 1.87 4.69 36.52
C GLU A 63 2.41 6.05 36.14
N PHE A 64 2.74 6.22 34.86
CA PHE A 64 3.27 7.47 34.35
C PHE A 64 3.03 7.64 32.85
N SER A 65 3.13 8.89 32.40
CA SER A 65 3.18 9.26 30.99
C SER A 65 4.30 10.26 30.74
N CYS A 66 4.92 10.17 29.56
CA CYS A 66 5.95 11.09 29.11
C CYS A 66 5.78 11.36 27.62
N SER A 67 6.08 12.59 27.19
CA SER A 67 6.12 12.94 25.77
C SER A 67 7.37 13.75 25.45
N TRP A 68 7.96 13.48 24.28
CA TRP A 68 9.09 14.20 23.72
C TRP A 68 8.76 14.75 22.33
N LYS A 69 9.32 15.91 22.00
CA LYS A 69 9.18 16.58 20.70
C LYS A 69 10.56 16.94 20.16
N ASP A 70 10.74 17.06 18.85
CA ASP A 70 11.99 17.61 18.32
C ASP A 70 12.22 19.07 18.75
N ASN A 71 13.46 19.40 19.10
CA ASN A 71 13.94 20.77 19.10
C ASN A 71 14.03 21.25 17.66
N ASN A 72 13.02 21.99 17.24
CA ASN A 72 12.87 22.46 15.88
C ASN A 72 13.51 23.84 15.64
N LYS A 73 14.43 24.30 16.49
CA LYS A 73 15.19 25.54 16.23
C LYS A 73 16.48 25.22 15.48
N ASN A 74 16.75 25.92 14.38
CA ASN A 74 18.03 25.81 13.68
C ASN A 74 19.16 26.55 14.46
N HIS A 75 20.40 26.43 13.99
CA HIS A 75 21.56 27.10 14.60
C HIS A 75 21.47 28.64 14.64
N GLU A 76 20.61 29.24 13.82
CA GLU A 76 20.34 30.68 13.77
C GLU A 76 19.19 31.10 14.70
N GLY A 77 18.57 30.15 15.42
CA GLY A 77 17.43 30.38 16.30
C GLY A 77 16.07 30.45 15.58
N ASN A 78 16.04 30.23 14.27
CA ASN A 78 14.80 30.21 13.48
C ASN A 78 14.03 28.90 13.70
N MET A 79 12.72 29.03 13.88
CA MET A 79 11.80 27.91 14.07
C MET A 79 11.58 27.18 12.74
N GLN A 80 11.97 25.91 12.67
CA GLN A 80 11.66 24.98 11.60
C GLN A 80 10.34 24.26 11.88
N GLU A 81 9.75 23.64 10.87
CA GLU A 81 8.57 22.80 11.09
C GLU A 81 8.96 21.56 11.93
N PRO A 82 8.13 21.18 12.93
CA PRO A 82 8.43 20.08 13.84
C PRO A 82 8.38 18.72 13.14
N TYR A 83 9.12 17.75 13.61
CA TYR A 83 9.01 16.37 13.18
C TYR A 83 7.80 15.66 13.77
N GLY A 84 7.47 15.94 15.02
CA GLY A 84 6.33 15.31 15.66
C GLY A 84 6.55 15.11 17.14
N VAL A 85 5.85 14.14 17.71
CA VAL A 85 5.87 13.80 19.13
C VAL A 85 5.99 12.31 19.30
N VAL A 86 6.79 11.91 20.29
CA VAL A 86 6.89 10.54 20.80
C VAL A 86 6.27 10.52 22.18
N SER A 87 5.32 9.62 22.43
CA SER A 87 4.58 9.51 23.68
C SER A 87 4.72 8.11 24.25
N LEU A 88 4.95 8.04 25.56
CA LEU A 88 5.03 6.83 26.36
C LEU A 88 3.96 6.89 27.46
N TYR A 89 3.22 5.81 27.61
CA TYR A 89 2.34 5.55 28.75
C TYR A 89 2.66 4.17 29.30
N VAL A 90 2.76 4.07 30.63
CA VAL A 90 2.99 2.80 31.33
C VAL A 90 2.17 2.80 32.61
N ASN A 91 1.46 1.70 32.83
CA ASN A 91 0.71 1.40 34.04
C ASN A 91 0.98 -0.04 34.45
N VAL A 92 1.61 -0.21 35.61
CA VAL A 92 1.88 -1.51 36.24
C VAL A 92 1.21 -1.47 37.60
N PRO A 93 -0.10 -1.79 37.67
CA PRO A 93 -0.87 -1.72 38.89
C PRO A 93 -0.64 -2.95 39.78
N TYR A 94 -1.11 -2.89 41.03
CA TYR A 94 -0.89 -4.01 41.98
C TYR A 94 -1.68 -5.28 41.64
N ASN A 95 -2.95 -5.13 41.24
CA ASN A 95 -3.90 -6.25 41.07
C ASN A 95 -4.61 -6.28 39.72
N ASN A 96 -4.10 -5.56 38.72
CA ASN A 96 -4.71 -5.47 37.40
C ASN A 96 -3.67 -5.79 36.31
N PRO A 97 -4.12 -6.07 35.08
CA PRO A 97 -3.23 -6.24 33.94
C PRO A 97 -2.34 -5.03 33.72
N ASN A 98 -1.09 -5.29 33.35
CA ASN A 98 -0.18 -4.23 32.93
C ASN A 98 -0.57 -3.64 31.58
N GLU A 99 -0.41 -2.33 31.43
CA GLU A 99 -0.62 -1.60 30.18
C GLU A 99 0.61 -0.77 29.84
N ALA A 100 1.07 -0.84 28.59
CA ALA A 100 2.06 0.09 28.10
C ALA A 100 1.89 0.38 26.62
N THR A 101 2.07 1.64 26.25
CA THR A 101 2.09 2.06 24.86
C THR A 101 3.23 3.04 24.62
N CYS A 102 3.93 2.87 23.51
CA CYS A 102 4.86 3.86 23.00
C CYS A 102 4.46 4.16 21.56
N ARG A 103 4.19 5.42 21.25
CA ARG A 103 3.67 5.86 19.95
C ARG A 103 4.47 7.06 19.46
N ALA A 104 4.60 7.16 18.14
CA ALA A 104 5.15 8.32 17.47
C ALA A 104 4.17 8.85 16.42
N ASN A 105 4.26 10.14 16.12
CA ASN A 105 3.53 10.76 15.03
C ASN A 105 4.45 11.59 14.11
N GLY A 106 3.90 12.05 13.00
CA GLY A 106 4.63 12.81 11.99
C GLY A 106 5.79 12.00 11.42
N TYR A 107 6.99 12.58 11.46
CA TYR A 107 8.22 12.03 10.90
C TYR A 107 8.85 10.97 11.79
N PHE A 108 8.45 10.87 13.06
CA PHE A 108 9.05 9.91 13.97
C PHE A 108 8.51 8.49 13.77
N GLU A 109 9.40 7.52 13.91
CA GLU A 109 9.10 6.10 13.98
C GLU A 109 9.77 5.52 15.23
N VAL A 110 9.04 4.70 15.99
CA VAL A 110 9.57 3.96 17.14
C VAL A 110 9.86 2.54 16.70
N ASN A 111 11.13 2.18 16.69
CA ASN A 111 11.59 0.84 16.38
C ASN A 111 11.81 0.05 17.67
N GLU A 112 11.70 -1.28 17.56
CA GLU A 112 12.06 -2.25 18.60
C GLU A 112 11.18 -2.22 19.87
N TRP A 113 10.12 -1.40 19.90
CA TRP A 113 9.16 -1.41 20.98
C TRP A 113 8.52 -2.79 21.14
N LYS A 114 8.64 -3.33 22.35
CA LYS A 114 7.96 -4.53 22.79
C LYS A 114 7.00 -4.12 23.90
N GLY A 115 5.73 -4.48 23.80
CA GLY A 115 4.78 -4.29 24.89
C GLY A 115 5.28 -4.92 26.20
N ILE A 116 4.72 -4.53 27.33
CA ILE A 116 4.94 -5.23 28.60
C ILE A 116 4.01 -6.42 28.73
N THR A 117 4.46 -7.47 29.44
CA THR A 117 3.65 -8.66 29.66
C THR A 117 2.51 -8.34 30.63
N HIS A 118 1.40 -9.06 30.49
CA HIS A 118 0.23 -8.96 31.36
C HIS A 118 0.60 -9.01 32.85
N ASP A 119 1.50 -9.95 33.18
CA ASP A 119 2.07 -10.14 34.50
C ASP A 119 3.52 -9.63 34.58
N GLY A 120 3.99 -9.39 35.80
CA GLY A 120 5.35 -8.98 36.08
C GLY A 120 5.47 -7.52 36.52
N HIS A 121 6.64 -7.19 37.06
CA HIS A 121 6.82 -5.97 37.85
C HIS A 121 8.06 -5.17 37.42
N ASN A 122 8.98 -5.81 36.71
CA ASN A 122 10.27 -5.23 36.34
C ASN A 122 10.42 -5.30 34.82
N PHE A 123 10.53 -4.14 34.19
CA PHE A 123 10.64 -4.05 32.74
C PHE A 123 11.78 -3.11 32.33
N VAL A 124 12.54 -3.56 31.34
CA VAL A 124 13.51 -2.73 30.62
C VAL A 124 13.09 -2.69 29.16
N ARG A 125 13.02 -1.50 28.59
CA ARG A 125 12.65 -1.30 27.19
C ARG A 125 13.71 -0.45 26.50
N ASP A 126 14.31 -1.05 25.50
CA ASP A 126 15.25 -0.40 24.60
C ASP A 126 14.52 -0.12 23.29
N ILE A 127 14.52 1.14 22.86
CA ILE A 127 13.94 1.55 21.58
C ILE A 127 14.90 2.44 20.80
N ARG A 128 14.62 2.54 19.50
CA ARG A 128 15.28 3.51 18.62
C ARG A 128 14.23 4.43 18.00
N ILE A 129 14.40 5.73 18.12
CA ILE A 129 13.57 6.73 17.46
C ILE A 129 14.31 7.16 16.19
N SER A 130 13.67 7.00 15.04
CA SER A 130 14.24 7.36 13.73
C SER A 130 13.32 8.29 12.95
N ASN A 131 13.87 8.92 11.91
CA ASN A 131 13.11 9.72 10.95
C ASN A 131 12.63 8.83 9.79
N LYS A 132 11.31 8.76 9.57
CA LYS A 132 10.69 7.99 8.48
C LYS A 132 11.23 8.36 7.09
N MET A 133 11.64 9.61 6.88
CA MET A 133 12.13 10.08 5.58
C MET A 133 13.46 9.45 5.19
N ASP A 134 14.30 9.10 6.16
CA ASP A 134 15.59 8.46 5.86
C ASP A 134 15.40 7.07 5.25
N ARG A 135 14.35 6.35 5.65
CA ARG A 135 13.96 5.08 5.04
C ARG A 135 13.42 5.29 3.64
N ILE A 136 12.54 6.26 3.45
CA ILE A 136 11.90 6.55 2.16
C ILE A 136 12.93 6.94 1.11
N ARG A 137 13.87 7.81 1.46
CA ARG A 137 14.97 8.25 0.58
C ARG A 137 15.93 7.13 0.17
N LYS A 138 16.06 6.09 0.99
CA LYS A 138 16.91 4.92 0.73
C LYS A 138 16.19 3.80 -0.04
N LYS A 139 14.88 3.91 -0.24
CA LYS A 139 14.07 2.87 -0.87
C LYS A 139 14.30 2.88 -2.37
N GLU A 140 14.95 1.84 -2.89
CA GLU A 140 15.00 1.64 -4.34
C GLU A 140 13.58 1.42 -4.88
N VAL A 141 13.20 2.22 -5.88
CA VAL A 141 11.94 2.02 -6.60
C VAL A 141 12.15 0.86 -7.57
N PRO A 142 11.42 -0.27 -7.41
CA PRO A 142 11.51 -1.37 -8.35
C PRO A 142 11.22 -0.86 -9.76
N ASN A 143 12.03 -1.26 -10.74
CA ASN A 143 11.81 -0.85 -12.13
C ASN A 143 10.88 -1.86 -12.82
N SER A 144 9.57 -1.64 -12.72
CA SER A 144 8.56 -2.40 -13.46
C SER A 144 7.73 -1.48 -14.36
N LEU A 145 7.00 -2.07 -15.32
CA LEU A 145 6.19 -1.32 -16.29
C LEU A 145 5.20 -0.34 -15.63
N TYR A 146 4.67 -0.69 -14.46
CA TYR A 146 3.61 0.07 -13.78
C TYR A 146 4.13 0.94 -12.64
N THR A 147 5.31 0.63 -12.10
CA THR A 147 5.93 1.44 -11.04
C THR A 147 6.66 2.65 -11.62
N ASP A 148 7.14 2.53 -12.86
CA ASP A 148 7.78 3.62 -13.59
C ASP A 148 6.75 4.46 -14.34
N TRP A 149 6.41 5.61 -13.76
CA TRP A 149 5.47 6.57 -14.37
C TRP A 149 5.92 7.02 -15.77
N SER A 150 7.22 7.12 -16.05
CA SER A 150 7.70 7.57 -17.36
C SER A 150 7.24 6.65 -18.50
N LYS A 151 7.13 5.35 -18.24
CA LYS A 151 6.62 4.37 -19.20
C LYS A 151 5.11 4.56 -19.43
N ILE A 152 4.36 4.77 -18.35
CA ILE A 152 2.91 4.99 -18.42
C ILE A 152 2.58 6.34 -19.06
N ASP A 153 3.38 7.37 -18.83
CA ASP A 153 3.09 8.72 -19.31
C ASP A 153 3.16 8.84 -20.84
N THR A 154 4.01 8.02 -21.47
CA THR A 154 4.14 7.94 -22.94
C THR A 154 2.98 7.24 -23.64
N LEU A 155 2.10 6.55 -22.89
CA LEU A 155 0.96 5.86 -23.49
C LEU A 155 -0.04 6.85 -24.09
N LYS A 156 -0.64 6.46 -25.21
CA LYS A 156 -1.68 7.25 -25.88
C LYS A 156 -2.84 7.49 -24.91
N VAL A 157 -3.29 8.74 -24.82
CA VAL A 157 -4.46 9.11 -24.02
C VAL A 157 -5.74 8.82 -24.80
N VAL A 158 -6.69 8.16 -24.15
CA VAL A 158 -8.02 7.88 -24.67
C VAL A 158 -9.09 8.33 -23.69
N GLU A 159 -10.20 8.87 -24.18
CA GLU A 159 -11.29 9.37 -23.34
C GLU A 159 -12.21 8.25 -22.85
N ASN A 160 -12.52 7.30 -23.74
CA ASN A 160 -13.32 6.14 -23.42
C ASN A 160 -12.76 4.90 -24.11
N VAL A 161 -12.47 3.85 -23.34
CA VAL A 161 -11.97 2.57 -23.84
C VAL A 161 -13.03 1.82 -24.65
N GLU A 162 -14.31 2.02 -24.35
CA GLU A 162 -15.42 1.30 -24.99
C GLU A 162 -15.61 1.67 -26.46
N THR A 163 -15.09 2.82 -26.90
CA THR A 163 -15.17 3.27 -28.30
C THR A 163 -14.03 2.74 -29.16
N ILE A 164 -13.10 1.98 -28.58
CA ILE A 164 -11.89 1.48 -29.24
C ILE A 164 -12.13 0.06 -29.76
N ASP A 165 -11.82 -0.17 -31.03
CA ASP A 165 -11.75 -1.53 -31.58
C ASP A 165 -10.48 -2.24 -31.06
N LEU A 166 -10.67 -3.04 -30.02
CA LEU A 166 -9.60 -3.79 -29.34
C LEU A 166 -8.88 -4.78 -30.27
N ASN A 167 -9.55 -5.27 -31.32
CA ASN A 167 -8.92 -6.22 -32.24
C ASN A 167 -7.69 -5.63 -32.95
N GLN A 168 -7.63 -4.31 -33.12
CA GLN A 168 -6.52 -3.61 -33.78
C GLN A 168 -5.25 -3.58 -32.92
N TYR A 169 -5.38 -3.81 -31.61
CA TYR A 169 -4.27 -3.75 -30.67
C TYR A 169 -3.73 -5.13 -30.29
N ILE A 170 -4.32 -6.20 -30.83
CA ILE A 170 -3.77 -7.55 -30.67
C ILE A 170 -2.53 -7.69 -31.56
N PRO A 171 -1.34 -7.98 -30.99
CA PRO A 171 -0.13 -8.17 -31.77
C PRO A 171 -0.26 -9.33 -32.77
N SER A 172 0.47 -9.25 -33.88
CA SER A 172 0.53 -10.32 -34.89
C SER A 172 1.24 -11.59 -34.40
N GLY A 173 2.11 -11.49 -33.40
CA GLY A 173 2.79 -12.62 -32.76
C GLY A 173 2.22 -12.93 -31.37
N VAL A 174 2.43 -14.16 -30.90
CA VAL A 174 2.02 -14.56 -29.55
C VAL A 174 2.96 -13.93 -28.52
N ASN A 175 2.40 -13.09 -27.64
CA ASN A 175 3.15 -12.51 -26.53
C ASN A 175 2.42 -12.75 -25.21
N PHE A 176 3.07 -13.51 -24.32
CA PHE A 176 2.54 -13.84 -23.01
C PHE A 176 2.83 -12.77 -21.96
N GLU A 177 3.78 -11.87 -22.23
CA GLU A 177 4.03 -10.73 -21.35
C GLU A 177 2.94 -9.67 -21.50
N LYS A 178 2.46 -9.20 -20.35
CA LYS A 178 1.46 -8.14 -20.28
C LYS A 178 2.04 -6.83 -20.82
N LYS A 179 1.31 -6.18 -21.71
CA LYS A 179 1.66 -4.89 -22.30
C LYS A 179 0.59 -3.86 -21.97
N ALA A 180 1.00 -2.67 -21.59
CA ALA A 180 0.12 -1.51 -21.51
C ALA A 180 -0.05 -0.90 -22.91
N ILE A 181 -1.26 -0.51 -23.27
CA ILE A 181 -1.60 -0.07 -24.63
C ILE A 181 -1.94 1.43 -24.66
N PHE A 182 -2.82 1.86 -23.77
CA PHE A 182 -3.26 3.25 -23.66
C PHE A 182 -3.68 3.56 -22.22
N LYS A 183 -3.81 4.85 -21.93
CA LYS A 183 -4.23 5.37 -20.63
C LYS A 183 -5.37 6.37 -20.77
N THR A 184 -6.09 6.62 -19.68
CA THR A 184 -6.98 7.78 -19.58
C THR A 184 -6.21 9.05 -19.26
N SER A 185 -6.88 10.20 -19.33
CA SER A 185 -6.36 11.44 -18.74
C SER A 185 -6.14 11.27 -17.24
N ILE A 186 -5.15 11.99 -16.72
CA ILE A 186 -4.83 12.00 -15.28
C ILE A 186 -6.02 12.57 -14.50
N PHE A 187 -6.43 11.86 -13.45
CA PHE A 187 -7.37 12.35 -12.46
C PHE A 187 -6.60 12.82 -11.22
N LYS A 188 -6.54 14.13 -11.01
CA LYS A 188 -5.92 14.70 -9.80
C LYS A 188 -6.86 14.56 -8.60
N ILE A 189 -6.34 14.01 -7.51
CA ILE A 189 -7.09 13.85 -6.26
C ILE A 189 -7.01 15.15 -5.48
N SER A 190 -8.18 15.72 -5.16
CA SER A 190 -8.28 16.96 -4.41
C SER A 190 -7.62 16.87 -3.03
N LYS A 191 -6.96 17.95 -2.60
CA LYS A 191 -6.30 18.04 -1.28
C LYS A 191 -7.25 17.77 -0.10
N LYS A 192 -8.54 18.06 -0.26
CA LYS A 192 -9.57 17.76 0.75
C LYS A 192 -9.71 16.24 1.03
N LEU A 193 -9.34 15.42 0.04
CA LEU A 193 -9.49 13.96 0.07
C LEU A 193 -8.20 13.21 0.45
N TRP A 194 -7.08 13.92 0.64
CA TRP A 194 -5.78 13.29 0.90
C TRP A 194 -5.77 12.43 2.16
N ASP A 195 -6.59 12.76 3.15
CA ASP A 195 -6.68 11.95 4.37
C ASP A 195 -7.21 10.53 4.07
N GLY A 196 -8.06 10.38 3.06
CA GLY A 196 -8.59 9.09 2.62
C GLY A 196 -7.65 8.24 1.76
N VAL A 197 -6.48 8.76 1.38
CA VAL A 197 -5.46 7.99 0.64
C VAL A 197 -4.64 7.15 1.63
N ASN A 198 -4.61 5.84 1.51
CA ASN A 198 -3.78 4.97 2.36
C ASN A 198 -2.36 4.82 1.80
N ASP A 199 -1.56 5.87 2.00
CA ASP A 199 -0.15 5.88 1.65
C ASP A 199 0.69 5.37 2.82
N VAL A 200 1.34 4.21 2.64
CA VAL A 200 2.12 3.56 3.71
C VAL A 200 3.37 4.35 4.08
N ASP A 201 3.97 5.06 3.11
CA ASP A 201 5.16 5.86 3.36
C ASP A 201 4.77 7.22 3.98
N PHE A 202 3.62 7.80 3.57
CA PHE A 202 3.06 9.03 4.15
C PHE A 202 1.72 8.77 4.85
N ASP A 203 1.81 8.10 6.01
CA ASP A 203 0.69 7.53 6.77
C ASP A 203 -0.23 8.54 7.48
N SER A 204 0.13 9.82 7.51
CA SER A 204 -0.62 10.87 8.21
C SER A 204 -0.87 12.07 7.32
N LEU A 205 -2.01 12.75 7.51
CA LEU A 205 -2.32 13.98 6.78
C LEU A 205 -1.23 15.05 6.94
N TYR A 206 -0.54 15.05 8.08
CA TYR A 206 0.60 15.92 8.33
C TYR A 206 1.73 15.69 7.33
N LEU A 207 2.21 14.44 7.19
CA LEU A 207 3.23 14.08 6.21
C LEU A 207 2.75 14.34 4.78
N LYS A 208 1.50 13.96 4.46
CA LYS A 208 0.93 14.19 3.13
C LYS A 208 0.97 15.66 2.74
N LYS A 209 0.47 16.55 3.61
CA LYS A 209 0.49 18.01 3.36
C LYS A 209 1.90 18.57 3.21
N ARG A 210 2.88 17.97 3.87
CA ARG A 210 4.25 18.48 3.94
C ARG A 210 5.17 17.90 2.89
N GLU A 211 4.95 16.69 2.41
CA GLU A 211 5.88 16.00 1.50
C GLU A 211 5.27 15.71 0.12
N VAL A 212 3.95 15.79 -0.04
CA VAL A 212 3.27 15.48 -1.30
C VAL A 212 3.00 16.76 -2.08
N ASN A 213 3.39 16.75 -3.36
CA ASN A 213 2.94 17.76 -4.32
C ASN A 213 1.53 17.42 -4.80
N ASP A 214 1.34 16.21 -5.33
CA ASP A 214 0.07 15.75 -5.88
C ASP A 214 -0.16 14.25 -5.64
N TYR A 215 -1.42 13.89 -5.38
CA TYR A 215 -1.93 12.53 -5.57
C TYR A 215 -2.77 12.51 -6.84
N PHE A 216 -2.60 11.48 -7.66
CA PHE A 216 -3.38 11.33 -8.88
C PHE A 216 -3.56 9.87 -9.27
N SER A 217 -4.56 9.61 -10.08
CA SER A 217 -4.84 8.29 -10.60
C SER A 217 -5.04 8.30 -12.11
N VAL A 218 -4.85 7.13 -12.71
CA VAL A 218 -5.04 6.88 -14.13
C VAL A 218 -5.58 5.46 -14.33
N GLU A 219 -6.44 5.26 -15.30
CA GLU A 219 -6.78 3.92 -15.80
C GLU A 219 -5.88 3.60 -16.98
N VAL A 220 -5.25 2.43 -16.93
CA VAL A 220 -4.40 1.87 -17.98
C VAL A 220 -5.05 0.60 -18.51
N THR A 221 -5.16 0.51 -19.83
CA THR A 221 -5.59 -0.72 -20.48
C THR A 221 -4.39 -1.57 -20.86
N CYS A 222 -4.46 -2.83 -20.48
CA CYS A 222 -3.42 -3.82 -20.73
C CYS A 222 -3.95 -4.96 -21.58
N ILE A 223 -3.03 -5.63 -22.28
CA ILE A 223 -3.28 -6.84 -23.05
C ILE A 223 -2.26 -7.91 -22.70
N ARG A 224 -2.69 -9.18 -22.65
CA ARG A 224 -1.84 -10.35 -22.55
C ARG A 224 -2.47 -11.56 -23.23
N ALA A 225 -1.66 -12.44 -23.81
CA ALA A 225 -2.15 -13.76 -24.22
C ALA A 225 -2.33 -14.69 -23.01
N ASP A 226 -3.38 -15.50 -23.01
CA ASP A 226 -3.59 -16.55 -22.02
C ASP A 226 -2.96 -17.88 -22.49
N ALA A 227 -1.69 -18.08 -22.13
CA ALA A 227 -0.95 -19.28 -22.46
C ALA A 227 -1.65 -20.57 -22.04
N SER A 228 -2.45 -20.53 -20.97
CA SER A 228 -3.08 -21.73 -20.40
C SER A 228 -4.30 -22.22 -21.18
N LYS A 229 -4.79 -21.41 -22.12
CA LYS A 229 -6.01 -21.67 -22.89
C LYS A 229 -5.77 -21.64 -24.41
N VAL A 230 -4.52 -21.73 -24.84
CA VAL A 230 -4.20 -21.86 -26.25
C VAL A 230 -4.68 -23.22 -26.74
N GLU A 231 -5.47 -23.23 -27.82
CA GLU A 231 -5.99 -24.45 -28.43
C GLU A 231 -5.41 -24.61 -29.83
N THR A 232 -4.75 -25.74 -30.08
CA THR A 232 -4.22 -26.07 -31.41
C THR A 232 -5.29 -26.78 -32.23
N VAL A 233 -5.60 -26.23 -33.39
CA VAL A 233 -6.46 -26.81 -34.42
C VAL A 233 -5.57 -27.40 -35.50
N THR A 234 -5.58 -28.72 -35.63
CA THR A 234 -4.85 -29.41 -36.70
C THR A 234 -5.43 -29.05 -38.06
N ARG A 235 -4.61 -29.08 -39.12
CA ARG A 235 -5.03 -28.86 -40.51
C ARG A 235 -6.40 -29.47 -40.85
N ARG A 236 -7.26 -28.70 -41.53
CA ARG A 236 -8.67 -29.05 -41.86
C ARG A 236 -9.60 -29.24 -40.66
N GLY A 237 -9.13 -28.97 -39.45
CA GLY A 237 -9.92 -28.97 -38.23
C GLY A 237 -10.70 -27.67 -38.06
N LYS A 238 -11.72 -27.72 -37.19
CA LYS A 238 -12.56 -26.58 -36.84
C LYS A 238 -12.69 -26.48 -35.33
N ILE A 239 -12.81 -25.25 -34.85
CA ILE A 239 -13.07 -25.00 -33.44
C ILE A 239 -14.04 -23.84 -33.28
N LYS A 240 -14.88 -23.92 -32.25
CA LYS A 240 -15.77 -22.84 -31.84
C LYS A 240 -15.31 -22.32 -30.50
N VAL A 241 -15.03 -21.02 -30.45
CA VAL A 241 -14.62 -20.32 -29.23
C VAL A 241 -15.56 -19.15 -28.97
N LYS A 242 -15.50 -18.62 -27.74
CA LYS A 242 -16.30 -17.47 -27.33
C LYS A 242 -15.41 -16.26 -27.16
N ASP A 243 -15.69 -15.23 -27.96
CA ASP A 243 -15.22 -13.88 -27.67
C ASP A 243 -16.16 -13.28 -26.63
N GLU A 244 -15.61 -12.60 -25.63
CA GLU A 244 -16.34 -12.10 -24.49
C GLU A 244 -15.96 -10.65 -24.21
N GLN A 245 -16.97 -9.82 -23.96
CA GLN A 245 -16.80 -8.42 -23.58
C GLN A 245 -17.62 -8.10 -22.33
N PHE A 246 -17.18 -7.06 -21.61
CA PHE A 246 -17.75 -6.60 -20.36
C PHE A 246 -17.69 -7.67 -19.25
N ILE A 247 -16.55 -8.35 -19.16
CA ILE A 247 -16.25 -9.28 -18.09
C ILE A 247 -15.87 -8.47 -16.83
N SER A 248 -16.09 -9.05 -15.66
CA SER A 248 -15.59 -8.50 -14.39
C SER A 248 -14.99 -9.63 -13.56
N THR A 249 -13.79 -10.07 -13.94
CA THR A 249 -13.02 -11.04 -13.15
C THR A 249 -11.82 -10.36 -12.53
N THR A 250 -11.71 -10.42 -11.21
CA THR A 250 -10.57 -9.87 -10.45
C THR A 250 -9.30 -10.63 -10.82
N SER A 251 -8.27 -9.91 -11.27
CA SER A 251 -7.00 -10.51 -11.66
C SER A 251 -6.10 -10.70 -10.41
N LYS A 252 -5.64 -11.93 -10.16
CA LYS A 252 -4.92 -12.33 -8.92
C LYS A 252 -3.46 -11.82 -8.80
N LYS A 253 -2.89 -11.16 -9.82
CA LYS A 253 -1.46 -10.77 -9.83
C LYS A 253 -1.28 -9.25 -9.74
N VAL A 254 -1.56 -8.70 -8.56
CA VAL A 254 -1.02 -7.39 -8.15
C VAL A 254 0.26 -7.70 -7.37
N VAL A 255 1.37 -7.06 -7.74
CA VAL A 255 2.71 -7.30 -7.18
C VAL A 255 2.67 -7.25 -5.64
N GLU A 256 3.33 -8.20 -4.96
CA GLU A 256 3.29 -8.43 -3.49
C GLU A 256 3.61 -7.22 -2.58
N LYS A 257 4.01 -6.07 -3.15
CA LYS A 257 4.31 -4.82 -2.41
C LYS A 257 3.37 -3.66 -2.73
N VAL A 258 2.42 -3.83 -3.64
CA VAL A 258 1.43 -2.81 -4.01
C VAL A 258 0.10 -3.19 -3.35
N SER A 259 -0.43 -2.31 -2.51
CA SER A 259 -1.77 -2.49 -1.94
C SER A 259 -2.79 -2.51 -3.08
N THR A 260 -3.79 -3.40 -2.99
CA THR A 260 -4.97 -3.31 -3.87
C THR A 260 -5.54 -1.90 -3.73
N ILE A 261 -6.14 -1.28 -4.76
CA ILE A 261 -6.76 0.05 -4.56
C ILE A 261 -7.73 0.05 -3.39
N GLU A 262 -8.37 -1.08 -3.11
CA GLU A 262 -9.15 -1.24 -1.89
C GLU A 262 -8.30 -1.05 -0.63
N THR A 263 -7.20 -1.78 -0.52
CA THR A 263 -6.27 -1.62 0.62
C THR A 263 -5.58 -0.24 0.62
N ALA A 264 -5.27 0.33 -0.55
CA ALA A 264 -4.74 1.69 -0.74
C ALA A 264 -5.77 2.79 -0.45
N LEU A 265 -7.03 2.41 -0.23
CA LEU A 265 -8.14 3.25 0.19
C LEU A 265 -8.75 2.69 1.49
N LYS A 266 -7.91 2.32 2.49
CA LYS A 266 -8.31 1.79 3.83
C LYS A 266 -9.71 1.17 3.88
N PHE A 267 -9.85 -0.06 3.41
CA PHE A 267 -11.08 -0.81 3.63
C PHE A 267 -11.08 -1.34 5.07
N SER A 268 -11.86 -0.71 5.95
CA SER A 268 -12.38 -1.38 7.14
C SER A 268 -13.86 -1.65 6.94
N GLU A 269 -14.22 -2.70 6.19
CA GLU A 269 -15.51 -3.36 6.41
C GLU A 269 -15.43 -4.10 7.75
N LYS A 270 -15.63 -3.34 8.84
CA LYS A 270 -16.11 -3.81 10.14
C LYS A 270 -16.43 -2.60 10.99
N ALA A 271 -17.55 -1.97 10.69
CA ALA A 271 -18.37 -1.35 11.72
C ALA A 271 -19.74 -1.98 11.61
N SER A 272 -20.02 -2.93 12.50
CA SER A 272 -21.36 -3.31 12.87
C SER A 272 -22.16 -2.04 13.11
N VAL A 273 -23.12 -1.78 12.21
CA VAL A 273 -24.05 -0.66 12.31
C VAL A 273 -24.96 -0.97 13.49
N SER A 274 -24.74 -0.30 14.62
CA SER A 274 -25.83 0.09 15.50
C SER A 274 -26.32 1.44 15.02
N GLU A 275 -27.64 1.51 14.83
CA GLU A 275 -28.40 2.55 14.16
C GLU A 275 -28.17 3.99 14.67
N GLU A 276 -28.58 4.93 13.81
CA GLU A 276 -28.73 6.36 14.07
C GLU A 276 -27.46 7.20 14.12
N LYS A 277 -26.95 7.52 12.92
CA LYS A 277 -26.75 8.89 12.48
C LYS A 277 -26.54 8.88 10.97
N ILE A 278 -27.23 9.77 10.26
CA ILE A 278 -26.86 10.19 8.91
C ILE A 278 -25.53 10.95 9.08
N VAL A 279 -24.42 10.21 9.14
CA VAL A 279 -23.07 10.75 9.27
C VAL A 279 -22.58 11.07 7.86
N LYS A 280 -22.05 12.27 7.65
CA LYS A 280 -21.28 12.63 6.46
C LYS A 280 -20.38 11.45 6.08
N ALA A 281 -20.44 11.02 4.82
CA ALA A 281 -19.54 9.98 4.32
C ALA A 281 -18.11 10.29 4.79
N SER A 282 -17.38 9.30 5.32
CA SER A 282 -15.98 9.53 5.70
C SER A 282 -15.22 10.03 4.46
N VAL A 283 -14.17 10.84 4.64
CA VAL A 283 -13.37 11.39 3.51
C VAL A 283 -12.90 10.27 2.55
N GLU A 284 -12.67 9.08 3.09
CA GLU A 284 -12.40 7.84 2.37
C GLU A 284 -13.53 7.42 1.42
N GLN A 285 -14.79 7.43 1.90
CA GLN A 285 -15.98 7.10 1.09
C GLN A 285 -16.23 8.13 -0.02
N GLU A 286 -15.96 9.42 0.24
CA GLU A 286 -16.06 10.47 -0.78
C GLU A 286 -15.01 10.25 -1.88
N LEU A 287 -13.75 9.97 -1.51
CA LEU A 287 -12.69 9.64 -2.47
C LEU A 287 -13.04 8.40 -3.31
N GLN A 288 -13.59 7.36 -2.68
CA GLN A 288 -14.06 6.18 -3.40
C GLN A 288 -15.15 6.53 -4.41
N THR A 289 -16.13 7.34 -4.00
CA THR A 289 -17.22 7.76 -4.87
C THR A 289 -16.69 8.53 -6.07
N GLU A 290 -15.76 9.46 -5.87
CA GLU A 290 -15.13 10.23 -6.96
C GLU A 290 -14.34 9.32 -7.92
N LEU A 291 -13.54 8.38 -7.40
CA LEU A 291 -12.79 7.45 -8.25
C LEU A 291 -13.70 6.47 -9.01
N ARG A 292 -14.74 5.94 -8.35
CA ARG A 292 -15.74 5.06 -8.98
C ARG A 292 -16.50 5.79 -10.08
N ALA A 293 -16.94 7.01 -9.82
CA ALA A 293 -17.61 7.84 -10.81
C ALA A 293 -16.67 8.21 -11.97
N LYS A 294 -15.40 8.48 -11.69
CA LYS A 294 -14.44 8.92 -12.71
C LYS A 294 -14.06 7.81 -13.69
N PHE A 295 -13.79 6.61 -13.19
CA PHE A 295 -13.33 5.49 -14.02
C PHE A 295 -14.45 4.49 -14.35
N ASN A 296 -15.70 4.84 -14.05
CA ASN A 296 -16.85 3.93 -14.17
C ASN A 296 -16.53 2.56 -13.55
N ILE A 297 -15.92 2.56 -12.35
CA ILE A 297 -15.69 1.34 -11.55
C ILE A 297 -17.05 0.95 -10.96
N LEU A 298 -17.94 0.46 -11.82
CA LEU A 298 -19.22 -0.10 -11.45
C LEU A 298 -18.95 -1.33 -10.58
N ASN A 299 -19.08 -1.22 -9.25
CA ASN A 299 -19.27 -2.29 -8.26
C ASN A 299 -18.65 -3.67 -8.56
N SER A 300 -17.56 -3.72 -9.32
CA SER A 300 -17.01 -4.92 -9.97
C SER A 300 -16.25 -5.80 -8.97
N VAL A 301 -16.08 -5.28 -7.76
CA VAL A 301 -15.41 -5.93 -6.64
C VAL A 301 -16.39 -6.35 -5.54
N THR A 302 -17.62 -5.83 -5.52
CA THR A 302 -18.68 -6.37 -4.65
C THR A 302 -19.38 -7.51 -5.37
N LYS A 303 -19.38 -8.70 -4.75
CA LYS A 303 -20.07 -9.92 -5.22
C LYS A 303 -21.58 -9.76 -5.46
N GLU A 304 -22.15 -8.59 -5.20
CA GLU A 304 -23.56 -8.30 -5.35
C GLU A 304 -23.81 -7.26 -6.44
N GLN A 305 -24.35 -7.76 -7.54
CA GLN A 305 -25.22 -7.08 -8.49
C GLN A 305 -24.64 -5.86 -9.23
N GLN A 306 -24.18 -6.11 -10.45
CA GLN A 306 -25.01 -5.83 -11.63
C GLN A 306 -24.59 -6.79 -12.75
N GLN A 307 -25.59 -7.41 -13.38
CA GLN A 307 -25.43 -8.00 -14.71
C GLN A 307 -24.99 -6.88 -15.65
N THR A 308 -23.68 -6.64 -15.78
CA THR A 308 -23.18 -6.15 -17.06
C THR A 308 -23.49 -7.30 -18.01
N GLU A 309 -24.41 -7.09 -18.95
CA GLU A 309 -24.76 -8.10 -19.95
C GLU A 309 -23.48 -8.60 -20.59
N ARG A 310 -23.01 -9.79 -20.19
CA ARG A 310 -21.84 -10.43 -20.79
C ARG A 310 -22.19 -10.63 -22.26
N LYS A 311 -21.64 -9.79 -23.12
CA LYS A 311 -21.79 -9.94 -24.56
C LYS A 311 -20.78 -10.98 -24.99
N SER A 312 -21.28 -12.18 -25.24
CA SER A 312 -20.51 -13.28 -25.81
C SER A 312 -20.89 -13.48 -27.26
N ILE A 313 -19.90 -13.57 -28.14
CA ILE A 313 -20.09 -13.87 -29.56
C ILE A 313 -19.36 -15.19 -29.84
N ASP A 314 -20.12 -16.17 -30.35
CA ASP A 314 -19.52 -17.42 -30.81
C ASP A 314 -18.75 -17.15 -32.11
N ARG A 315 -17.52 -17.64 -32.17
CA ARG A 315 -16.63 -17.50 -33.32
C ARG A 315 -16.11 -18.86 -33.72
N GLU A 316 -16.23 -19.17 -35.00
CA GLU A 316 -15.72 -20.41 -35.58
C GLU A 316 -14.43 -20.10 -36.34
N PHE A 317 -13.39 -20.88 -36.06
CA PHE A 317 -12.13 -20.84 -36.78
C PHE A 317 -11.89 -22.17 -37.47
N GLU A 318 -11.41 -22.10 -38.71
CA GLU A 318 -11.07 -23.26 -39.53
C GLU A 318 -9.59 -23.17 -39.90
N ALA A 319 -8.83 -24.21 -39.57
CA ALA A 319 -7.41 -24.26 -39.90
C ALA A 319 -7.22 -24.42 -41.43
N PRO A 320 -6.19 -23.77 -42.02
CA PRO A 320 -5.85 -23.99 -43.42
C PRO A 320 -5.63 -25.47 -43.77
N ASN A 321 -5.71 -25.79 -45.06
CA ASN A 321 -5.60 -27.18 -45.52
C ASN A 321 -4.20 -27.79 -45.32
N ASP A 322 -3.20 -26.94 -45.20
CA ASP A 322 -1.76 -27.23 -45.24
C ASP A 322 -1.02 -26.83 -43.94
N LYS A 323 -1.67 -26.14 -43.01
CA LYS A 323 -1.07 -25.65 -41.77
C LYS A 323 -1.89 -26.00 -40.53
N ASP A 324 -1.20 -26.11 -39.41
CA ASP A 324 -1.85 -26.10 -38.10
C ASP A 324 -2.04 -24.64 -37.66
N MET A 325 -2.99 -24.43 -36.76
CA MET A 325 -3.39 -23.11 -36.30
C MET A 325 -3.64 -23.12 -34.80
N ASP A 326 -2.98 -22.23 -34.07
CA ASP A 326 -3.29 -21.97 -32.67
C ASP A 326 -4.38 -20.90 -32.59
N VAL A 327 -5.42 -21.17 -31.82
CA VAL A 327 -6.36 -20.16 -31.34
C VAL A 327 -5.87 -19.68 -29.98
N VAL A 328 -5.47 -18.42 -29.93
CA VAL A 328 -4.88 -17.78 -28.75
C VAL A 328 -5.89 -16.80 -28.16
N PRO A 329 -6.33 -17.02 -26.91
CA PRO A 329 -7.15 -16.05 -26.21
C PRO A 329 -6.30 -14.87 -25.73
N TRP A 330 -6.74 -13.66 -26.07
CA TRP A 330 -6.13 -12.40 -25.63
C TRP A 330 -7.02 -11.74 -24.59
N ILE A 331 -6.48 -11.58 -23.39
CA ILE A 331 -7.15 -10.94 -22.26
C ILE A 331 -6.83 -9.46 -22.27
N PHE A 332 -7.87 -8.64 -22.31
CA PHE A 332 -7.80 -7.21 -22.07
C PHE A 332 -8.22 -6.92 -20.63
N SER A 333 -7.37 -6.19 -19.91
CA SER A 333 -7.62 -5.77 -18.54
C SER A 333 -7.57 -4.26 -18.39
N LYS A 334 -8.34 -3.75 -17.43
CA LYS A 334 -8.26 -2.37 -16.96
C LYS A 334 -7.55 -2.38 -15.62
N MET A 335 -6.59 -1.49 -15.46
CA MET A 335 -5.83 -1.32 -14.25
C MET A 335 -5.89 0.14 -13.83
N ILE A 336 -6.47 0.43 -12.67
CA ILE A 336 -6.33 1.76 -12.07
C ILE A 336 -5.04 1.77 -11.29
N LEU A 337 -4.26 2.83 -11.50
CA LEU A 337 -2.99 3.09 -10.84
C LEU A 337 -3.13 4.39 -10.07
N LEU A 338 -2.78 4.34 -8.78
CA LEU A 338 -2.77 5.49 -7.88
C LEU A 338 -1.31 5.86 -7.60
N TYR A 339 -0.95 7.08 -7.96
CA TYR A 339 0.39 7.62 -7.82
C TYR A 339 0.44 8.79 -6.84
N ARG A 340 1.64 8.99 -6.30
CA ARG A 340 2.06 10.16 -5.56
C ARG A 340 3.22 10.80 -6.28
N THR A 341 3.21 12.12 -6.42
CA THR A 341 4.42 12.90 -6.68
C THR A 341 4.82 13.65 -5.41
N ASP A 342 6.03 13.39 -4.92
CA ASP A 342 6.57 14.10 -3.75
C ASP A 342 7.19 15.45 -4.10
N LYS A 343 7.67 16.18 -3.09
CA LYS A 343 8.32 17.48 -3.24
C LYS A 343 9.64 17.44 -4.03
N ASP A 344 10.29 16.29 -4.08
CA ASP A 344 11.49 16.06 -4.89
C ASP A 344 11.13 15.72 -6.36
N ASN A 345 9.84 15.78 -6.71
CA ASN A 345 9.25 15.42 -8.01
C ASN A 345 9.42 13.95 -8.38
N VAL A 346 9.57 13.07 -7.39
CA VAL A 346 9.59 11.63 -7.61
C VAL A 346 8.17 11.10 -7.62
N THR A 347 7.78 10.46 -8.73
CA THR A 347 6.48 9.82 -8.87
C THR A 347 6.56 8.35 -8.45
N THR A 348 5.77 7.97 -7.44
CA THR A 348 5.74 6.62 -6.88
C THR A 348 4.34 6.03 -6.98
N LEU A 349 4.24 4.77 -7.42
CA LEU A 349 2.99 4.01 -7.36
C LEU A 349 2.68 3.62 -5.92
N ILE A 350 1.52 4.04 -5.41
CA ILE A 350 1.08 3.77 -4.04
C ILE A 350 -0.07 2.76 -3.95
N GLY A 351 -0.79 2.50 -5.05
CA GLY A 351 -1.85 1.51 -5.09
C GLY A 351 -2.25 1.14 -6.51
N ALA A 352 -2.73 -0.09 -6.69
CA ALA A 352 -3.24 -0.55 -7.98
C ALA A 352 -4.39 -1.54 -7.84
N SER A 353 -5.33 -1.53 -8.79
CA SER A 353 -6.37 -2.57 -8.90
C SER A 353 -6.60 -2.90 -10.36
N GLU A 354 -6.78 -4.19 -10.63
CA GLU A 354 -6.90 -4.72 -11.98
C GLU A 354 -8.09 -5.68 -12.09
N TRP A 355 -8.83 -5.55 -13.18
CA TRP A 355 -9.86 -6.49 -13.58
C TRP A 355 -9.82 -6.73 -15.09
N ASP A 356 -10.12 -7.97 -15.49
CA ASP A 356 -10.23 -8.32 -16.90
C ASP A 356 -11.63 -7.89 -17.39
N TYR A 357 -11.69 -7.29 -18.59
CA TYR A 357 -12.95 -6.78 -19.14
C TYR A 357 -13.29 -7.31 -20.54
N ALA A 358 -12.33 -7.89 -21.27
CA ALA A 358 -12.62 -8.58 -22.53
C ALA A 358 -11.64 -9.74 -22.79
N ILE A 359 -12.12 -10.75 -23.49
CA ILE A 359 -11.34 -11.87 -24.03
C ILE A 359 -11.65 -11.97 -25.51
N LEU A 360 -10.63 -11.84 -26.36
CA LEU A 360 -10.76 -11.93 -27.82
C LEU A 360 -9.82 -13.01 -28.34
N ASN A 361 -10.32 -13.87 -29.22
CA ASN A 361 -9.55 -14.96 -29.78
C ASN A 361 -8.95 -14.55 -31.14
N ARG A 362 -7.66 -14.85 -31.32
CA ARG A 362 -6.91 -14.63 -32.56
C ARG A 362 -6.20 -15.91 -32.97
N THR A 363 -6.04 -16.09 -34.27
CA THR A 363 -5.39 -17.26 -34.84
C THR A 363 -3.93 -16.95 -35.17
N HIS A 364 -3.07 -17.94 -34.96
CA HIS A 364 -1.68 -17.92 -35.40
C HIS A 364 -1.39 -19.23 -36.14
N GLU A 365 -1.05 -19.12 -37.43
CA GLU A 365 -0.74 -20.27 -38.29
C GLU A 365 0.74 -20.64 -38.18
N PHE A 366 1.06 -21.92 -38.20
CA PHE A 366 2.44 -22.41 -38.23
C PHE A 366 2.54 -23.74 -38.97
N ASP A 367 3.75 -24.02 -39.47
CA ASP A 367 4.03 -25.27 -40.16
C ASP A 367 4.24 -26.40 -39.15
N VAL A 368 3.71 -27.58 -39.46
CA VAL A 368 3.72 -28.81 -38.61
C VAL A 368 5.14 -29.19 -38.12
N MET A 369 6.19 -28.73 -38.81
CA MET A 369 7.59 -29.02 -38.51
C MET A 369 8.19 -28.18 -37.37
N ASP A 370 7.58 -27.05 -36.97
CA ASP A 370 8.16 -26.14 -35.96
C ASP A 370 7.84 -26.54 -34.51
N ASN A 371 6.69 -27.20 -34.26
CA ASN A 371 6.30 -27.64 -32.93
C ASN A 371 7.12 -28.83 -32.38
N ALA A 372 7.89 -29.51 -33.23
CA ALA A 372 8.80 -30.56 -32.78
C ALA A 372 10.07 -30.02 -32.09
N LYS A 373 10.41 -28.72 -32.28
CA LYS A 373 11.63 -28.11 -31.72
C LYS A 373 11.41 -27.19 -30.53
N ILE A 374 10.17 -26.77 -30.25
CA ILE A 374 9.84 -25.86 -29.14
C ILE A 374 8.79 -26.48 -28.20
N LYS A 375 8.89 -27.78 -27.91
CA LYS A 375 8.43 -28.28 -26.61
C LYS A 375 9.58 -28.12 -25.63
N VAL A 376 9.61 -26.96 -24.97
CA VAL A 376 10.39 -26.77 -23.75
C VAL A 376 9.99 -27.91 -22.80
N THR A 377 10.94 -28.79 -22.53
CA THR A 377 10.88 -29.74 -21.44
C THR A 377 10.84 -28.93 -20.16
N THR A 378 9.65 -28.68 -19.62
CA THR A 378 9.52 -28.36 -18.21
C THR A 378 10.00 -29.60 -17.45
N GLY A 379 11.21 -29.48 -16.88
CA GLY A 379 11.83 -30.51 -16.07
C GLY A 379 10.93 -30.93 -14.92
N GLY A 380 10.95 -32.24 -14.66
CA GLY A 380 10.33 -32.90 -13.53
C GLY A 380 10.95 -34.29 -13.40
N GLU A 381 11.92 -34.37 -12.49
CA GLU A 381 12.30 -35.54 -11.67
C GLU A 381 13.06 -36.71 -12.31
N ASN A 382 14.35 -36.79 -11.97
CA ASN A 382 14.89 -37.87 -11.12
C ASN A 382 15.89 -37.29 -10.11
#